data_AF-A0A6V8CWG6-F1
#
_entry.id   AF-A0A6V8CWG6-F1
#
_cell.length_a   1.000
_cell.length_b   1.000
_cell.length_c   1.000
_cell.angle_alpha   90.00
_cell.angle_beta   90.00
_cell.angle_gamma   90.00
#
_symmetry.space_group_name_H-M   'P 1'
#
loop_
_entity.id
_entity.type
_entity.pdbx_description
1 polymer ?
#
loop_
_entity_poly.entity_id
_entity_poly.type
_entity_poly.pdbx_seq_one_letter_code
_entity_poly.pdbx_strand_id
1 'polypeptide(L)'
;MCGIAGQLGPDAPDIAEKMVACLNHRGPDGSGSWNEMFGPNAYVSLGHSRLAIVDIIGSQQPIGSDHGCVLIQNGEIYNHQRIRSESSYPFRTNGDSESILS
;
A
#
# COMPACT_ATOMS: atom_id res chain seq x y z
N MET A 1 7.55 10.87 5.97
CA MET A 1 7.25 9.43 6.16
C MET A 1 5.82 9.22 5.73
N CYS A 2 5.51 8.27 4.85
CA CYS A 2 4.14 7.94 4.39
C CYS A 2 3.09 7.77 5.51
N GLY A 3 1.82 7.93 5.19
CA GLY A 3 0.68 7.58 6.04
C GLY A 3 0.00 6.28 5.57
N ILE A 4 -0.50 5.48 6.51
CA ILE A 4 -1.30 4.28 6.21
C ILE A 4 -2.61 4.34 7.01
N ALA A 5 -3.69 3.82 6.42
CA ALA A 5 -4.99 3.67 7.06
C ALA A 5 -5.62 2.33 6.65
N GLY A 6 -6.34 1.70 7.56
CA GLY A 6 -7.01 0.42 7.33
C GLY A 6 -8.28 0.32 8.14
N GLN A 7 -9.33 -0.25 7.55
CA GLN A 7 -10.60 -0.52 8.20
C GLN A 7 -11.12 -1.90 7.77
N LEU A 8 -11.68 -2.61 8.73
CA LEU A 8 -12.46 -3.83 8.53
C LEU A 8 -13.80 -3.62 9.23
N GLY A 9 -14.90 -3.58 8.49
CA GLY A 9 -16.20 -3.30 9.07
C GLY A 9 -17.25 -2.85 8.06
N PRO A 10 -18.44 -2.43 8.54
CA PRO A 10 -19.60 -2.14 7.69
C PRO A 10 -19.57 -0.75 7.04
N ASP A 11 -18.49 0.01 7.21
CA ASP A 11 -18.40 1.39 6.70
C ASP A 11 -18.43 1.47 5.17
N ALA A 12 -18.65 2.68 4.68
CA ALA A 12 -18.68 2.97 3.26
C ALA A 12 -17.31 2.71 2.59
N PRO A 13 -17.28 2.25 1.33
CA PRO A 13 -16.03 1.98 0.60
C PRO A 13 -15.05 3.16 0.52
N ASP A 14 -15.54 4.40 0.65
CA ASP A 14 -14.74 5.63 0.58
C ASP A 14 -14.03 5.99 1.90
N ILE A 15 -14.18 5.19 2.96
CA ILE A 15 -13.62 5.51 4.28
C ILE A 15 -12.10 5.61 4.26
N ALA A 16 -11.42 4.77 3.47
CA ALA A 16 -9.96 4.81 3.31
C ALA A 16 -9.48 6.16 2.76
N GLU A 17 -10.19 6.74 1.79
CA GLU A 17 -9.83 8.03 1.19
C GLU A 17 -9.94 9.16 2.21
N LYS A 18 -11.00 9.16 3.03
CA LYS A 18 -11.20 10.13 4.11
C LYS A 18 -10.09 10.03 5.16
N MET A 19 -9.73 8.81 5.57
CA MET A 19 -8.64 8.58 6.52
C MET A 19 -7.29 9.05 5.95
N VAL A 20 -7.01 8.76 4.68
CA VAL A 20 -5.77 9.16 3.99
C VAL A 20 -5.68 10.67 3.81
N ALA A 21 -6.79 11.37 3.56
CA ALA A 21 -6.81 12.83 3.45
C ALA A 21 -6.33 13.52 4.75
N CYS A 22 -6.70 12.98 5.92
CA CYS A 22 -6.20 13.44 7.22
C CYS A 22 -4.68 13.21 7.40
N LEU A 23 -4.10 12.28 6.63
CA LEU A 23 -2.69 11.91 6.68
C LEU A 23 -1.83 12.59 5.59
N ASN A 24 -2.38 13.51 4.78
CA ASN A 24 -1.67 14.15 3.68
C ASN A 24 -0.32 14.79 4.06
N HIS A 25 -0.21 15.31 5.28
CA HIS A 25 1.03 15.89 5.82
C HIS A 25 2.18 14.88 5.94
N ARG A 26 1.88 13.57 5.95
CA ARG A 26 2.86 12.48 6.02
C ARG A 26 3.41 12.13 4.63
N GLY A 27 2.56 12.16 3.62
CA GLY A 27 2.89 11.82 2.25
C GLY A 27 2.20 12.74 1.23
N PRO A 28 2.76 13.93 0.97
CA PRO A 28 2.16 14.93 0.10
C PRO A 28 2.32 14.64 -1.40
N ASP A 29 3.08 13.62 -1.78
CA ASP A 29 3.41 13.33 -3.19
C ASP A 29 2.35 12.47 -3.89
N GLY A 30 1.45 11.85 -3.13
CA GLY A 30 0.34 11.08 -3.69
C GLY A 30 -0.51 10.36 -2.65
N SER A 31 -1.65 9.86 -3.09
CA SER A 31 -2.58 9.07 -2.27
C SER A 31 -3.18 7.93 -3.08
N GLY A 32 -3.52 6.83 -2.42
CA GLY A 32 -4.24 5.71 -3.01
C GLY A 32 -5.13 5.00 -1.99
N SER A 33 -6.16 4.33 -2.49
CA SER A 33 -7.12 3.53 -1.73
C SER A 33 -7.35 2.19 -2.44
N TRP A 34 -7.73 1.19 -1.66
CA TRP A 34 -8.20 -0.10 -2.14
C TRP A 34 -9.31 -0.58 -1.23
N ASN A 35 -10.36 -1.16 -1.78
CA ASN A 35 -11.49 -1.69 -1.02
C ASN A 35 -12.02 -2.98 -1.64
N GLU A 36 -12.37 -3.94 -0.79
CA GLU A 36 -13.01 -5.19 -1.19
C GLU A 36 -14.06 -5.60 -0.18
N MET A 37 -15.14 -6.21 -0.67
CA MET A 37 -16.21 -6.73 0.19
C MET A 37 -15.72 -8.01 0.89
N PHE A 38 -15.84 -8.03 2.21
CA PHE A 38 -15.47 -9.15 3.06
C PHE A 38 -16.72 -9.71 3.76
N GLY A 39 -17.22 -10.83 3.25
CA GLY A 39 -18.49 -11.41 3.72
C GLY A 39 -19.71 -10.57 3.28
N PRO A 40 -20.89 -10.79 3.89
CA PRO A 40 -22.14 -10.22 3.39
C PRO A 40 -22.32 -8.72 3.70
N ASN A 41 -21.64 -8.19 4.73
CA ASN A 41 -21.93 -6.85 5.29
C ASN A 41 -20.68 -6.10 5.79
N ALA A 42 -19.50 -6.44 5.29
CA ALA A 42 -18.28 -5.72 5.67
C ALA A 42 -17.39 -5.48 4.45
N TYR A 43 -16.53 -4.48 4.58
CA TYR A 43 -15.45 -4.17 3.66
C TYR A 43 -14.12 -4.28 4.39
N VAL A 44 -13.09 -4.65 3.65
CA VAL A 44 -11.71 -4.31 3.96
C VAL A 44 -11.36 -3.10 3.11
N SER A 45 -10.96 -2.00 3.76
CA SER A 45 -10.54 -0.78 3.09
C SER A 45 -9.14 -0.40 3.54
N LEU A 46 -8.21 -0.25 2.60
CA LEU A 46 -6.82 0.11 2.81
C LEU A 46 -6.52 1.43 2.11
N GLY A 47 -5.72 2.29 2.73
CA GLY A 47 -5.35 3.59 2.19
C GLY A 47 -3.91 3.97 2.50
N HIS A 48 -3.29 4.72 1.59
CA HIS A 48 -1.90 5.15 1.72
C HIS A 48 -1.72 6.60 1.25
N SER A 49 -1.00 7.41 2.04
CA SER A 49 -0.49 8.74 1.68
C SER A 49 1.01 8.64 1.49
N ARG A 50 1.52 8.97 0.30
CA ARG A 50 2.87 8.64 -0.15
C ARG A 50 3.82 9.82 -0.05
N LEU A 51 4.94 9.62 0.64
CA LEU A 51 6.16 10.41 0.47
C LEU A 51 7.09 9.60 -0.44
N ALA A 52 7.39 10.12 -1.63
CA ALA A 52 8.15 9.42 -2.67
C ALA A 52 9.66 9.49 -2.40
N ILE A 53 10.26 8.40 -1.91
CA ILE A 53 11.70 8.32 -1.61
C ILE A 53 12.40 7.33 -2.55
N VAL A 54 11.95 6.07 -2.56
CA VAL A 54 12.44 5.02 -3.46
C VAL A 54 11.41 4.79 -4.57
N ASP A 55 11.92 4.63 -5.81
CA ASP A 55 11.10 4.46 -7.02
C ASP A 55 9.97 5.51 -7.13
N ILE A 56 10.40 6.76 -7.30
CA ILE A 56 9.57 7.98 -7.22
C ILE A 56 8.28 7.86 -8.05
N ILE A 57 8.32 7.20 -9.20
CA ILE A 57 7.19 7.09 -10.13
C ILE A 57 6.43 5.76 -9.98
N GLY A 58 7.15 4.63 -9.84
CA GLY A 58 6.56 3.29 -10.02
C GLY A 58 5.90 2.67 -8.79
N SER A 59 6.21 3.14 -7.58
CA SER A 59 5.81 2.49 -6.33
C SER A 59 4.61 3.14 -5.64
N GLN A 60 3.53 3.32 -6.39
CA GLN A 60 2.25 3.75 -5.82
C GLN A 60 1.66 2.62 -4.95
N GLN A 61 0.98 2.99 -3.86
CA GLN A 61 0.35 2.04 -2.95
C GLN A 61 -1.12 2.42 -2.76
N PRO A 62 -2.03 1.45 -2.54
CA PRO A 62 -1.78 0.02 -2.24
C PRO A 62 -1.19 -0.81 -3.40
N ILE A 63 -0.34 -1.80 -3.09
CA ILE A 63 0.26 -2.72 -4.08
C ILE A 63 -0.44 -4.08 -3.99
N GLY A 64 -1.02 -4.56 -5.08
CA GLY A 64 -1.60 -5.90 -5.17
C GLY A 64 -0.61 -6.95 -5.68
N SER A 65 -0.71 -8.18 -5.19
CA SER A 65 0.04 -9.35 -5.67
C SER A 65 -0.84 -10.30 -6.49
N ASP A 66 -0.20 -11.17 -7.26
CA ASP A 66 -0.88 -12.19 -8.07
C ASP A 66 -1.50 -13.33 -7.24
N HIS A 67 -1.10 -13.45 -5.97
CA HIS A 67 -1.62 -14.46 -5.04
C HIS A 67 -2.62 -13.87 -4.02
N GLY A 68 -3.20 -12.70 -4.33
CA GLY A 68 -4.32 -12.13 -3.58
C GLY A 68 -3.95 -11.34 -2.32
N CYS A 69 -2.68 -10.92 -2.17
CA CYS A 69 -2.29 -10.00 -1.11
C CYS A 69 -2.37 -8.54 -1.57
N VAL A 70 -2.70 -7.65 -0.64
CA VAL A 70 -2.67 -6.20 -0.85
C VAL A 70 -1.85 -5.55 0.25
N LEU A 71 -0.86 -4.74 -0.14
CA LEU A 71 0.09 -4.11 0.75
C LEU A 71 -0.11 -2.60 0.81
N ILE A 72 -0.12 -2.07 2.04
CA ILE A 72 0.20 -0.69 2.36
C ILE A 72 1.34 -0.68 3.38
N GLN A 73 2.28 0.24 3.26
CA GLN A 73 3.51 0.25 4.06
C GLN A 73 3.94 1.68 4.38
N ASN A 74 4.50 1.87 5.57
CA ASN A 74 5.25 3.06 5.92
C ASN A 74 6.58 2.65 6.55
N GLY A 75 7.68 2.90 5.85
CA GLY A 75 9.05 2.58 6.30
C GLY A 75 9.97 2.34 5.10
N GLU A 76 11.14 1.74 5.34
CA GLU A 76 12.10 1.40 4.30
C GLU A 76 12.64 -0.02 4.51
N ILE A 77 12.61 -0.85 3.47
CA ILE A 77 13.21 -2.20 3.47
C ILE A 77 14.64 -2.10 2.92
N TYR A 78 15.60 -1.81 3.80
CA TYR A 78 16.99 -1.53 3.41
C TYR A 78 17.67 -2.64 2.58
N ASN A 79 17.31 -3.90 2.82
CA ASN A 79 17.84 -5.05 2.10
C ASN A 79 16.96 -5.50 0.92
N HIS A 80 16.04 -4.66 0.42
CA HIS A 80 15.10 -5.04 -0.66
C HIS A 80 15.80 -5.55 -1.92
N GLN A 81 16.96 -4.99 -2.29
CA GLN A 81 17.74 -5.46 -3.44
C GLN A 81 18.18 -6.92 -3.28
N ARG A 82 18.61 -7.31 -2.08
CA ARG A 82 18.99 -8.69 -1.78
C ARG A 82 17.78 -9.62 -1.84
N ILE A 83 16.67 -9.24 -1.19
CA ILE A 83 15.43 -10.02 -1.22
C ILE A 83 14.97 -10.25 -2.67
N ARG A 84 14.98 -9.20 -3.49
CA ARG A 84 14.60 -9.26 -4.91
C ARG A 84 15.51 -10.16 -5.73
N SER A 85 16.80 -10.23 -5.40
CA SER A 85 17.75 -11.13 -6.10
C SER A 85 17.57 -12.60 -5.72
N GLU A 86 16.99 -12.89 -4.56
CA GLU A 86 16.80 -14.25 -4.02
C GLU A 86 15.36 -14.77 -4.26
N SER A 87 14.42 -13.93 -4.71
CA SER A 87 13.01 -14.28 -4.93
C SER A 87 12.69 -14.50 -6.41
N SER A 88 11.77 -15.43 -6.70
CA SER A 88 11.15 -15.61 -8.02
C SER A 88 9.86 -14.82 -8.21
N TYR A 89 9.51 -13.94 -7.25
CA TYR A 89 8.30 -13.13 -7.31
C TYR A 89 8.34 -12.14 -8.49
N PRO A 90 7.24 -11.99 -9.26
CA PRO A 90 7.19 -11.11 -10.42
C PRO A 90 7.00 -9.64 -10.02
N PHE A 91 8.05 -9.03 -9.47
CA PHE A 91 8.04 -7.63 -9.06
C PHE A 91 7.64 -6.69 -10.21
N ARG A 92 6.76 -5.72 -9.92
CA ARG A 92 6.20 -4.75 -10.88
C ARG A 92 6.70 -3.32 -10.65
N THR A 93 7.26 -3.07 -9.47
CA THR A 93 7.81 -1.78 -9.05
C THR A 93 9.31 -1.93 -8.76
N ASN A 94 10.04 -0.82 -8.70
CA ASN A 94 11.43 -0.81 -8.23
C ASN A 94 11.55 -0.40 -6.76
N GLY A 95 10.42 -0.20 -6.08
CA GLY A 95 10.36 0.16 -4.68
C GLY A 95 10.78 -0.97 -3.76
N ASP A 96 11.11 -0.58 -2.55
CA ASP A 96 11.47 -1.47 -1.45
C ASP A 96 10.24 -2.17 -0.85
N SER A 97 9.07 -1.51 -0.85
CA SER A 97 7.85 -2.04 -0.23
C SER A 97 7.38 -3.36 -0.84
N GLU A 98 7.49 -3.53 -2.17
CA GLU A 98 7.02 -4.73 -2.86
C GLU A 98 7.78 -6.00 -2.44
N SER A 99 8.98 -5.88 -1.85
CA SER A 99 9.71 -7.02 -1.24
C SER A 99 8.97 -7.67 -0.08
N ILE A 100 7.93 -7.05 0.49
CA ILE A 100 7.08 -7.67 1.50
C ILE A 100 6.10 -8.68 0.87
N LEU A 101 5.78 -8.53 -0.42
CA LEU A 101 4.86 -9.41 -1.14
C LEU A 101 5.55 -10.65 -1.73
N SER A 102 6.88 -10.74 -1.68
CA SER A 102 7.67 -11.72 -2.42
C SER A 102 7.91 -13.05 -1.72
#